data_AF-A0A8X6HMG5-F1
#
_entry.id   AF-A0A8X6HMG5-F1
#
_cell.length_a   1.000
_cell.length_b   1.000
_cell.length_c   1.000
_cell.angle_alpha   90.00
_cell.angle_beta   90.00
_cell.angle_gamma   90.00
#
_symmetry.space_group_name_H-M   'P 1'
#
loop_
_entity.id
_entity.type
_entity.pdbx_description
1 polymer ?
#
loop_
_entity_poly.entity_id
_entity_poly.type
_entity_poly.pdbx_seq_one_letter_code
_entity_poly.pdbx_strand_id
1 'polypeptide(L)'
;MGIWDLPASEKDAVELLQGYGIIPNERTCKNSHKMKLYFGKQIFWKCNVEECNQHLGVRTGNWFEEELGIADKTVIDWNNYMREICALEIDEKERKQIGDEGLIVEIDESLFVKRKNNTGRVLPQPWVFGGICRETKDFFGYCT
;
A
#
# COMPACT_ATOMS: atom_id res chain seq x y z
N MET A 1 -13.67 11.76 10.37
CA MET A 1 -12.31 11.50 9.88
C MET A 1 -12.24 12.09 8.50
N GLY A 2 -11.44 13.14 8.32
CA GLY A 2 -11.23 13.70 6.98
C GLY A 2 -10.51 12.65 6.13
N ILE A 3 -10.74 12.66 4.82
CA ILE A 3 -10.04 11.79 3.85
C ILE A 3 -8.50 11.93 3.92
N TRP A 4 -8.00 12.96 4.62
CA TRP A 4 -6.60 13.33 4.78
C TRP A 4 -6.00 12.97 6.15
N ASP A 5 -6.78 12.41 7.07
CA ASP A 5 -6.27 11.87 8.34
C ASP A 5 -5.63 10.50 8.06
N LEU A 6 -4.57 10.49 7.25
CA LEU A 6 -3.90 9.27 6.84
C LEU A 6 -3.24 8.60 8.06
N PRO A 7 -3.30 7.27 8.14
CA PRO A 7 -2.74 6.52 9.25
C PRO A 7 -1.22 6.74 9.34
N ALA A 8 -0.75 7.17 10.51
CA ALA A 8 0.66 7.48 10.75
C ALA A 8 1.54 6.24 10.98
N SER A 9 0.93 5.07 11.20
CA SER A 9 1.62 3.79 11.34
C SER A 9 0.91 2.67 10.56
N GLU A 10 1.65 1.61 10.23
CA GLU A 10 1.07 0.41 9.62
C GLU A 10 -0.06 -0.20 10.46
N LYS A 11 0.01 -0.05 11.79
CA LYS A 11 -1.04 -0.51 12.70
C LYS A 11 -2.32 0.31 12.54
N ASP A 12 -2.19 1.63 12.54
CA ASP A 12 -3.32 2.54 12.33
C ASP A 12 -3.94 2.31 10.93
N ALA A 13 -3.11 2.00 9.94
CA ALA A 13 -3.58 1.70 8.59
C ALA A 13 -4.40 0.41 8.55
N VAL A 14 -3.97 -0.63 9.27
CA VAL A 14 -4.74 -1.86 9.39
C VAL A 14 -6.04 -1.63 10.14
N GLU A 15 -6.03 -0.90 11.26
CA GLU A 15 -7.23 -0.58 12.03
C GLU A 15 -8.23 0.23 11.20
N LEU A 16 -7.75 1.20 10.40
CA LEU A 16 -8.57 1.97 9.47
C LEU A 16 -9.21 1.06 8.40
N LEU A 17 -8.41 0.22 7.75
CA LEU A 17 -8.88 -0.72 6.72
C LEU A 17 -9.82 -1.79 7.28
N GLN A 18 -9.63 -2.18 8.54
CA GLN A 18 -10.55 -3.03 9.30
C GLN A 18 -11.88 -2.32 9.59
N GLY A 19 -11.86 -1.03 9.91
CA GLY A 19 -13.06 -0.20 10.05
C GLY A 19 -13.88 -0.08 8.77
N TYR A 20 -13.21 -0.07 7.61
CA TYR A 20 -13.87 -0.11 6.30
C TYR A 20 -14.27 -1.52 5.84
N GLY A 21 -13.95 -2.57 6.59
CA GLY A 21 -14.25 -3.95 6.21
C GLY A 21 -13.39 -4.51 5.07
N ILE A 22 -12.34 -3.79 4.66
CA ILE A 22 -11.42 -4.23 3.59
C ILE A 22 -10.50 -5.35 4.10
N ILE A 23 -10.03 -5.21 5.34
CA ILE A 23 -9.27 -6.25 6.04
C ILE A 23 -10.19 -6.86 7.11
N PRO A 24 -10.29 -8.18 7.21
CA PRO A 24 -11.08 -8.80 8.26
C PRO A 24 -10.50 -8.57 9.66
N ASN A 25 -11.38 -8.35 10.65
CA ASN A 25 -10.99 -8.23 12.06
C ASN A 25 -10.55 -9.57 12.67
N GLU A 26 -11.23 -10.64 12.28
CA GLU A 26 -10.90 -12.01 12.65
C GLU A 26 -10.76 -12.86 11.41
N ARG A 27 -9.83 -13.81 11.44
CA ARG A 27 -9.60 -14.73 10.33
C ARG A 27 -9.44 -16.15 10.81
N THR A 28 -10.00 -17.08 10.05
CA THR A 28 -9.80 -18.52 10.24
C THR A 28 -8.92 -19.12 9.15
N CYS A 29 -8.11 -20.10 9.53
CA CYS A 29 -7.32 -20.87 8.57
C CYS A 29 -8.20 -21.88 7.81
N LYS A 30 -7.64 -22.60 6.83
CA LYS A 30 -8.38 -23.62 6.07
C LYS A 30 -8.95 -24.75 6.95
N ASN A 31 -8.31 -24.99 8.09
CA ASN A 31 -8.74 -25.97 9.10
C ASN A 31 -9.65 -25.34 10.18
N SER A 32 -10.22 -24.16 9.92
CA SER A 32 -11.13 -23.43 10.84
C SER A 32 -10.51 -23.00 12.18
N HIS A 33 -9.19 -22.94 12.30
CA HIS A 33 -8.53 -22.40 13.49
C HIS A 33 -8.46 -20.87 13.44
N LYS A 34 -8.70 -20.20 14.58
CA LYS A 34 -8.52 -18.75 14.69
C LYS A 34 -7.06 -18.36 14.50
N MET A 35 -6.81 -17.43 13.59
CA MET A 35 -5.48 -16.89 13.30
C MET A 35 -5.24 -15.60 14.10
N LYS A 36 -3.97 -15.33 14.43
CA LYS A 36 -3.54 -14.06 15.01
C LYS A 36 -2.81 -13.22 13.97
N LEU A 37 -3.02 -11.92 14.01
CA LEU A 37 -2.34 -10.95 13.16
C LEU A 37 -1.01 -10.54 13.79
N TYR A 38 0.06 -10.53 13.01
CA TYR A 38 1.40 -10.14 13.43
C TYR A 38 1.91 -8.96 12.60
N PHE A 39 2.52 -8.00 13.28
CA PHE A 39 3.15 -6.82 12.69
C PHE A 39 4.67 -7.01 12.73
N GLY A 40 5.30 -7.04 11.57
CA GLY A 40 6.75 -7.16 11.39
C GLY A 40 7.17 -6.41 10.13
N LYS A 41 8.26 -6.84 9.47
CA LYS A 41 8.62 -6.30 8.14
C LYS A 41 7.51 -6.45 7.09
N GLN A 42 6.65 -7.44 7.29
CA GLN A 42 5.42 -7.65 6.55
C GLN A 42 4.35 -8.02 7.58
N ILE A 43 3.13 -7.57 7.33
CA ILE A 43 1.97 -7.88 8.16
C ILE A 43 1.37 -9.20 7.65
N PHE A 44 1.12 -10.16 8.54
CA PHE A 44 0.59 -11.47 8.17
C PHE A 44 -0.27 -12.11 9.26
N TRP A 45 -1.18 -12.96 8.83
CA TRP A 45 -1.95 -13.85 9.69
C TRP A 45 -1.19 -15.14 9.93
N LYS A 46 -1.15 -15.59 11.17
CA LYS A 46 -0.56 -16.88 11.55
C LYS A 46 -1.51 -17.71 12.40
N CYS A 47 -1.65 -18.97 12.02
CA CYS A 47 -2.26 -20.01 12.86
C CYS A 47 -1.20 -20.54 13.83
N ASN A 48 -1.47 -20.48 15.14
CA ASN A 48 -0.53 -20.94 16.17
C ASN A 48 -0.76 -22.39 16.61
N VAL A 49 -1.69 -23.10 15.99
CA VAL A 49 -1.84 -24.55 16.20
C VAL A 49 -0.65 -25.24 15.56
N GLU A 50 0.15 -25.97 16.34
CA GLU A 50 1.41 -26.59 15.88
C GLU A 50 1.23 -27.48 14.65
N GLU A 51 0.14 -28.25 14.62
CA GLU A 51 -0.22 -29.14 13.50
C GLU A 51 -0.60 -28.39 12.21
N CYS A 52 -0.94 -27.10 12.30
CA CYS A 52 -1.39 -26.30 11.17
C CYS A 52 -0.32 -25.30 10.72
N ASN A 53 0.20 -24.50 11.65
CA ASN A 53 1.25 -23.48 11.47
C ASN A 53 1.16 -22.67 10.15
N GLN A 54 -0.07 -22.41 9.69
CA GLN A 54 -0.33 -21.72 8.41
C GLN A 54 -0.01 -20.23 8.51
N HIS A 55 0.62 -19.70 7.47
CA HIS A 55 0.97 -18.28 7.31
C HIS A 55 0.24 -17.73 6.07
N LEU A 56 -0.49 -16.63 6.24
CA LEU A 56 -1.24 -15.97 5.16
C LEU A 56 -0.95 -14.47 5.18
N GLY A 57 -0.82 -13.86 4.00
CA GLY A 57 -0.71 -12.40 3.91
C GLY A 57 -2.01 -11.72 4.35
N VAL A 58 -1.92 -10.47 4.79
CA VAL A 58 -3.11 -9.68 5.17
C VAL A 58 -4.13 -9.56 4.04
N ARG A 59 -3.64 -9.50 2.80
CA ARG A 59 -4.46 -9.31 1.59
C ARG A 59 -4.96 -10.61 0.96
N THR A 60 -4.45 -11.77 1.37
CA THR A 60 -4.92 -13.07 0.85
C THR A 60 -6.35 -13.28 1.31
N GLY A 61 -7.30 -13.77 0.50
CA GLY A 61 -8.69 -13.98 0.96
C GLY A 61 -9.37 -12.69 1.43
N ASN A 62 -9.12 -11.59 0.75
CA ASN A 62 -9.75 -10.30 1.04
C ASN A 62 -11.19 -10.26 0.50
N TRP A 63 -11.92 -9.19 0.85
CA TRP A 63 -13.27 -8.89 0.36
C TRP A 63 -13.45 -9.10 -1.16
N PHE A 64 -12.41 -8.83 -1.97
CA PHE A 64 -12.44 -9.02 -3.42
C PHE A 64 -12.56 -10.50 -3.85
N GLU A 65 -11.92 -11.43 -3.13
CA GLU A 65 -11.95 -12.85 -3.47
C GLU A 65 -13.29 -13.50 -3.06
N GLU A 66 -13.83 -13.15 -1.88
CA GLU A 66 -14.99 -13.83 -1.30
C GLU A 66 -16.36 -13.22 -1.69
N GLU A 67 -16.50 -11.87 -1.77
CA GLU A 67 -17.79 -11.24 -2.09
C GLU A 67 -18.04 -11.10 -3.60
N LEU A 68 -16.99 -10.93 -4.42
CA LEU A 68 -17.11 -10.73 -5.86
C LEU A 68 -16.80 -12.01 -6.68
N GLY A 69 -16.23 -13.05 -6.05
CA GLY A 69 -15.82 -14.29 -6.73
C GLY A 69 -14.74 -14.06 -7.79
N ILE A 70 -13.97 -12.99 -7.67
CA ILE A 70 -12.98 -12.57 -8.67
C ILE A 70 -11.68 -13.33 -8.42
N ALA A 71 -11.12 -13.93 -9.46
CA ALA A 71 -9.84 -14.64 -9.37
C ALA A 71 -8.68 -13.69 -9.01
N ASP A 72 -7.70 -14.17 -8.24
CA ASP A 72 -6.52 -13.41 -7.80
C ASP A 72 -5.87 -12.60 -8.92
N LYS A 73 -5.79 -13.18 -10.13
CA LYS A 73 -5.22 -12.52 -11.31
C LYS A 73 -5.98 -11.25 -11.66
N THR A 74 -7.31 -11.29 -11.66
CA THR A 74 -8.16 -10.14 -11.99
C THR A 74 -8.09 -9.06 -10.91
N VAL A 75 -7.94 -9.43 -9.63
CA VAL A 75 -7.71 -8.45 -8.55
C VAL A 75 -6.35 -7.76 -8.73
N ILE A 76 -5.31 -8.52 -9.09
CA ILE A 76 -3.99 -7.98 -9.40
C ILE A 76 -4.07 -7.04 -10.62
N ASP A 77 -4.75 -7.46 -11.68
CA ASP A 77 -4.91 -6.67 -12.90
C ASP A 77 -5.68 -5.37 -12.62
N TRP A 78 -6.74 -5.41 -11.81
CA TRP A 78 -7.45 -4.21 -11.37
C TRP A 78 -6.56 -3.27 -10.56
N ASN A 79 -5.77 -3.80 -9.62
CA ASN A 79 -4.83 -2.98 -8.86
C ASN A 79 -3.76 -2.34 -9.76
N ASN A 80 -3.28 -3.06 -10.77
CA ASN A 80 -2.35 -2.52 -11.75
C ASN A 80 -3.02 -1.44 -12.60
N TYR A 81 -4.24 -1.68 -13.07
CA TYR A 81 -5.01 -0.70 -13.84
C TYR A 81 -5.27 0.60 -13.06
N MET A 82 -5.64 0.50 -11.77
CA MET A 82 -5.82 1.68 -10.92
C MET A 82 -4.50 2.45 -10.73
N ARG A 83 -3.37 1.75 -10.61
CA ARG A 83 -2.04 2.39 -10.56
C ARG A 83 -1.67 3.08 -11.87
N GLU A 84 -1.99 2.47 -13.01
CA GLU A 84 -1.76 3.04 -14.34
C GLU A 84 -2.59 4.32 -14.53
N ILE A 85 -3.87 4.31 -14.14
CA ILE A 85 -4.70 5.53 -14.16
C ILE A 85 -4.07 6.62 -13.30
N CYS A 86 -3.66 6.32 -12.06
CA CYS A 86 -3.01 7.33 -11.21
C CYS A 86 -1.71 7.86 -11.84
N ALA A 87 -0.93 7.02 -12.51
CA ALA A 87 0.30 7.44 -13.19
C ALA A 87 0.00 8.35 -14.39
N LEU A 88 -1.05 8.04 -15.17
CA LEU A 88 -1.51 8.87 -16.28
C LEU A 88 -2.01 10.22 -15.78
N GLU A 89 -2.82 10.25 -14.72
CA GLU A 89 -3.28 11.50 -14.12
C GLU A 89 -2.10 12.37 -13.64
N ILE A 90 -1.03 11.78 -13.10
CA ILE A 90 0.17 12.51 -12.71
C ILE A 90 0.89 13.10 -13.93
N ASP A 91 1.00 12.34 -15.02
CA ASP A 91 1.74 12.75 -16.23
C ASP A 91 0.98 13.79 -17.06
N GLU A 92 -0.35 13.68 -17.13
CA GLU A 92 -1.22 14.62 -17.85
C GLU A 92 -1.46 15.92 -17.07
N LYS A 93 -1.23 15.93 -15.74
CA LYS A 93 -1.44 17.11 -14.93
C LYS A 93 -0.47 18.24 -15.32
N GLU A 94 -1.03 19.42 -15.52
CA GLU A 94 -0.21 20.60 -15.80
C GLU A 94 0.81 20.84 -14.68
N ARG A 95 2.06 21.04 -15.08
CA ARG A 95 3.17 21.35 -14.18
C ARG A 95 3.02 22.78 -13.65
N LYS A 96 2.18 22.94 -12.64
CA LYS A 96 2.02 24.19 -11.89
C LYS A 96 2.98 24.26 -10.72
N GLN A 97 3.35 25.47 -10.33
CA GLN A 97 4.07 25.68 -9.08
C GLN A 97 3.23 25.18 -7.91
N ILE A 98 3.87 24.46 -7.00
CA ILE A 98 3.27 23.97 -5.77
C ILE A 98 3.83 24.76 -4.59
N GLY A 99 2.95 25.09 -3.64
CA GLY A 99 3.28 25.93 -2.51
C GLY A 99 3.23 27.43 -2.82
N ASP A 100 3.10 28.20 -1.76
CA ASP A 100 3.06 29.66 -1.73
C ASP A 100 3.61 30.13 -0.38
N GLU A 101 3.75 31.44 -0.17
CA GLU A 101 4.25 32.01 1.08
C GLU A 101 3.39 31.57 2.28
N GLY A 102 4.03 30.95 3.27
CA GLY A 102 3.36 30.42 4.46
C GLY A 102 2.75 29.02 4.32
N LEU A 103 2.86 28.36 3.16
CA LEU A 103 2.42 26.98 2.96
C LEU A 103 3.55 25.97 3.20
N ILE A 104 3.19 24.77 3.66
CA ILE A 104 4.15 23.70 3.94
C ILE A 104 4.03 22.62 2.85
N VAL A 105 5.10 22.51 2.06
CA VAL A 105 5.24 21.42 1.07
C VAL A 105 6.10 20.32 1.68
N GLU A 106 5.54 19.12 1.78
CA GLU A 106 6.27 17.91 2.11
C GLU A 106 6.86 17.32 0.83
N ILE A 107 8.13 16.96 0.87
CA ILE A 107 8.85 16.34 -0.24
C ILE A 107 9.33 14.97 0.23
N ASP A 108 9.14 13.94 -0.60
CA ASP A 108 9.63 12.59 -0.34
C ASP A 108 10.34 11.99 -1.56
N GLU A 109 11.31 11.12 -1.29
CA GLU A 109 12.17 10.50 -2.29
C GLU A 109 12.12 8.98 -2.19
N SER A 110 11.75 8.34 -3.30
CA SER A 110 11.68 6.89 -3.42
C SER A 110 12.61 6.37 -4.50
N LEU A 111 13.65 5.64 -4.07
CA LEU A 111 14.50 4.85 -4.96
C LEU A 111 13.87 3.48 -5.17
N PHE A 112 13.35 3.23 -6.38
CA PHE A 112 12.63 1.99 -6.70
C PHE A 112 13.54 0.77 -6.90
N VAL A 113 14.83 0.97 -7.14
CA VAL A 113 15.77 -0.13 -7.37
C VAL A 113 16.92 -0.08 -6.35
N LYS A 114 16.82 -0.90 -5.30
CA LYS A 114 17.91 -1.15 -4.36
C LYS A 114 18.54 -2.51 -4.62
N ARG A 115 19.87 -2.58 -4.59
CA ARG A 115 20.59 -3.86 -4.73
C ARG A 115 20.26 -4.76 -3.55
N LYS A 116 19.89 -6.01 -3.82
CA LYS A 116 19.71 -7.02 -2.76
C LYS A 116 21.07 -7.27 -2.10
N ASN A 117 21.18 -6.95 -0.81
CA ASN A 117 22.41 -7.12 -0.01
C ASN A 117 23.65 -6.42 -0.61
N ASN A 118 23.48 -5.27 -1.26
CA ASN A 118 24.57 -4.54 -1.96
C ASN A 118 25.41 -5.39 -2.94
N THR A 119 24.86 -6.53 -3.38
CA THR A 119 25.55 -7.53 -4.19
C THR A 119 24.78 -7.80 -5.48
N GLY A 120 25.43 -8.33 -6.52
CA GLY A 120 24.80 -8.65 -7.80
C GLY A 120 24.80 -7.50 -8.82
N ARG A 121 23.95 -7.58 -9.84
CA ARG A 121 23.94 -6.64 -10.98
C ARG A 121 23.64 -5.21 -10.54
N VAL A 122 24.37 -4.24 -11.10
CA VAL A 122 24.05 -2.81 -11.00
C VAL A 122 23.00 -2.52 -12.07
N LEU A 123 21.81 -2.12 -11.64
CA LEU A 123 20.71 -1.69 -12.50
C LEU A 123 20.62 -0.17 -12.47
N PRO A 124 20.01 0.46 -13.50
CA PRO A 124 19.59 1.86 -13.42
C PRO A 124 18.80 2.09 -12.13
N GLN A 125 19.06 3.21 -11.49
CA GLN A 125 18.44 3.61 -10.23
C GLN A 125 17.46 4.74 -10.51
N PRO A 126 16.25 4.44 -11.01
CA PRO A 126 15.24 5.47 -11.20
C PRO A 126 14.82 5.99 -9.83
N TRP A 127 14.89 7.31 -9.67
CA TRP A 127 14.39 8.02 -8.52
C TRP A 127 13.02 8.58 -8.86
N VAL A 128 12.11 8.46 -7.90
CA VAL A 128 10.86 9.21 -7.93
C VAL A 128 10.90 10.24 -6.82
N PHE A 129 10.77 11.49 -7.20
CA PHE A 129 10.62 12.63 -6.32
C PHE A 129 9.14 13.01 -6.31
N GLY A 130 8.52 12.99 -5.14
CA GLY A 130 7.14 13.44 -4.96
C GLY A 130 7.10 14.62 -4.01
N GLY A 131 6.08 15.46 -4.16
CA GLY A 131 5.78 16.44 -3.13
C GLY A 131 4.30 16.77 -3.06
N ILE A 132 3.83 17.14 -1.88
CA ILE A 132 2.44 17.53 -1.60
C ILE A 132 2.39 18.75 -0.69
N CYS A 133 1.56 19.72 -1.05
CA CYS A 133 1.22 20.86 -0.19
C CYS A 133 0.17 20.43 0.84
N ARG A 134 0.45 20.60 2.14
CA ARG A 134 -0.45 20.16 3.21
C ARG A 134 -1.81 20.85 3.15
N GLU A 135 -1.83 22.12 2.79
CA GLU A 135 -3.01 22.97 2.81
C GLU A 135 -3.82 22.85 1.52
N THR A 136 -3.18 22.99 0.35
CA THR A 136 -3.89 22.99 -0.94
C THR A 136 -4.15 21.59 -1.48
N LYS A 137 -3.46 20.57 -0.96
CA LYS A 137 -3.48 19.18 -1.47
C LYS A 137 -3.00 19.05 -2.91
N ASP A 138 -2.36 20.09 -3.44
CA ASP A 138 -1.66 19.97 -4.69
C ASP A 138 -0.42 19.10 -4.51
N PHE A 139 -0.25 18.15 -5.42
CA PHE A 139 0.91 17.27 -5.47
C PHE A 139 1.58 17.27 -6.86
N PHE A 140 2.86 16.92 -6.87
CA PHE A 140 3.65 16.61 -8.07
C PHE A 140 4.40 15.28 -7.87
N GLY A 141 4.72 14.63 -8.99
CA GLY A 141 5.60 13.46 -9.04
C GLY A 141 6.54 13.60 -10.23
N TYR A 142 7.82 13.30 -10.02
CA TYR A 142 8.85 13.37 -11.05
C TYR A 142 9.73 12.12 -10.99
N CYS A 143 9.88 11.44 -12.12
CA CYS A 143 10.72 10.25 -12.26
C CYS A 143 11.97 10.60 -13.09
N THR A 144 13.15 10.22 -12.62
CA THR A 144 14.44 10.40 -13.31
C THR A 144 14.91 9.15 -14.05
#